data_AF-A0A9J7BIQ9-F1
#
_entry.id   AF-A0A9J7BIQ9-F1
#
_cell.length_a   1.000
_cell.length_b   1.000
_cell.length_c   1.000
_cell.angle_alpha   90.00
_cell.angle_beta   90.00
_cell.angle_gamma   90.00
#
_symmetry.space_group_name_H-M   'P 1'
#
loop_
_entity.id
_entity.type
_entity.pdbx_description
1 polymer ?
#
loop_
_entity_poly.entity_id
_entity_poly.type
_entity_poly.pdbx_seq_one_letter_code
_entity_poly.pdbx_strand_id
1 'polypeptide(L)'
;MGYYTRVLSKLDDYPSFDDLNQFIRSEHPSCKLVIEEGTEDEWDSLLLSTDDDVEIAVLERNPVADGSIGQDEIADFIEDTQDSKPESGVLWLHEFLVEVKTVYAFQHLQGADSVEGSAALHALRSHLWERGESIIQADQEGFTNEDGYHIVWQFSDTVSGPWNMAVLQDGTWHHFKMDLGDPDQREAFLNGEVPPDAATVQLARPGE
;
A
#
# COMPACT_ATOMS: atom_id res chain seq x y z
N MET A 1 -13.05 12.44 -7.00
CA MET A 1 -12.69 11.40 -6.03
C MET A 1 -11.26 11.67 -5.61
N GLY A 2 -10.95 11.60 -4.32
CA GLY A 2 -9.56 11.73 -3.86
C GLY A 2 -8.74 10.52 -4.31
N TYR A 3 -7.41 10.68 -4.39
CA TYR A 3 -6.49 9.55 -4.60
C TYR A 3 -6.15 8.96 -3.23
N TYR A 4 -6.25 7.64 -3.12
CA TYR A 4 -5.93 6.92 -1.90
C TYR A 4 -4.77 5.96 -2.09
N THR A 5 -3.99 5.83 -1.02
CA THR A 5 -3.14 4.66 -0.79
C THR A 5 -3.54 4.01 0.51
N ARG A 6 -3.48 2.68 0.58
CA ARG A 6 -3.92 1.93 1.75
C ARG A 6 -2.83 0.99 2.22
N VAL A 7 -2.77 0.77 3.53
CA VAL A 7 -2.04 -0.34 4.14
C VAL A 7 -3.07 -1.33 4.68
N LEU A 8 -3.04 -2.55 4.19
CA LEU A 8 -3.95 -3.62 4.62
C LEU A 8 -3.16 -4.55 5.54
N SER A 9 -3.53 -4.60 6.82
CA SER A 9 -2.77 -5.30 7.86
C SER A 9 -3.57 -6.44 8.47
N LYS A 10 -2.92 -7.58 8.70
CA LYS A 10 -3.47 -8.72 9.47
C LYS A 10 -3.30 -8.56 10.98
N LEU A 11 -2.63 -7.50 11.43
CA LEU A 11 -2.39 -7.26 12.85
C LEU A 11 -3.67 -6.77 13.54
N ASP A 12 -3.97 -7.38 14.70
CA ASP A 12 -5.08 -6.95 15.56
C ASP A 12 -4.73 -5.68 16.37
N ASP A 13 -3.45 -5.38 16.55
CA ASP A 13 -2.98 -4.17 17.24
C ASP A 13 -2.66 -3.03 16.25
N TYR A 14 -2.70 -1.80 16.75
CA TYR A 14 -2.40 -0.58 15.99
C TYR A 14 -1.59 0.38 16.87
N PRO A 15 -0.71 1.22 16.28
CA PRO A 15 0.10 2.16 17.05
C PRO A 15 -0.79 3.23 17.67
N SER A 16 -0.41 3.71 18.86
CA SER A 16 -1.09 4.83 19.51
C SER A 16 -0.87 6.13 18.73
N PHE A 17 -1.71 7.15 18.97
CA PHE A 17 -1.48 8.48 18.40
C PHE A 17 -0.11 9.02 18.81
N ASP A 18 0.30 8.82 20.06
CA ASP A 18 1.57 9.30 20.59
C ASP A 18 2.77 8.66 19.86
N ASP A 19 2.71 7.36 19.58
CA ASP A 19 3.76 6.65 18.84
C ASP A 19 3.90 7.22 17.42
N LEU A 20 2.77 7.37 16.72
CA LEU A 20 2.75 7.92 15.36
C LEU A 20 3.22 9.38 15.31
N ASN A 21 2.75 10.20 16.25
CA ASN A 21 3.11 11.61 16.34
C ASN A 21 4.59 11.78 16.72
N GLN A 22 5.12 10.96 17.62
CA GLN A 22 6.54 10.95 17.94
C GLN A 22 7.39 10.55 16.73
N PHE A 23 6.97 9.52 16.00
CA PHE A 23 7.64 9.10 14.76
C PHE A 23 7.70 10.24 13.75
N ILE A 24 6.56 10.87 13.44
CA ILE A 24 6.48 11.98 12.48
C ILE A 24 7.33 13.17 12.95
N ARG A 25 7.25 13.56 14.22
CA ARG A 25 8.05 14.68 14.73
C ARG A 25 9.55 14.41 14.72
N SER A 26 9.96 13.14 14.79
CA SER A 26 11.37 12.74 14.71
C SER A 26 11.90 12.77 13.28
N GLU A 27 11.20 12.13 12.35
CA GLU A 27 11.65 11.97 10.96
C GLU A 27 11.34 13.21 10.09
N HIS A 28 10.24 13.90 10.38
CA HIS A 28 9.72 15.05 9.64
C HIS A 28 9.35 16.19 10.60
N PRO A 29 10.33 16.92 11.17
CA PRO A 29 10.08 17.89 12.24
C PRO A 29 9.11 19.03 11.88
N SER A 30 9.00 19.38 10.60
CA SER A 30 8.08 20.39 10.08
C SER A 30 6.66 19.89 9.80
N CYS A 31 6.38 18.61 10.08
CA CYS A 31 5.08 17.98 9.95
C CYS A 31 4.51 17.61 11.31
N LYS A 32 3.18 17.47 11.37
CA LYS A 32 2.44 17.14 12.59
C LYS A 32 1.25 16.25 12.30
N LEU A 33 0.88 15.44 13.28
CA LEU A 33 -0.39 14.72 13.31
C LEU A 33 -1.36 15.41 14.26
N VAL A 34 -2.62 15.47 13.86
CA VAL A 34 -3.74 15.97 14.66
C VAL A 34 -4.84 14.93 14.62
N ILE A 35 -5.50 14.68 15.75
CA ILE A 35 -6.68 13.81 15.81
C ILE A 35 -7.87 14.60 15.25
N GLU A 36 -8.44 14.10 14.16
CA GLU A 36 -9.70 14.61 13.61
C GLU A 36 -10.89 13.91 14.28
N GLU A 37 -10.79 12.59 14.45
CA GLU A 37 -11.83 11.76 15.08
C GLU A 37 -11.22 10.69 16.00
N GLY A 38 -11.92 10.39 17.10
CA GLY A 38 -11.47 9.44 18.12
C GLY A 38 -10.74 10.10 19.29
N THR A 39 -9.85 9.33 19.92
CA THR A 39 -9.04 9.74 21.09
C THR A 39 -7.57 9.36 20.89
N GLU A 40 -6.67 9.78 21.80
CA GLU A 40 -5.23 9.42 21.70
C GLU A 40 -4.99 7.90 21.75
N ASP A 41 -5.80 7.18 22.55
CA ASP A 41 -5.73 5.72 22.73
C ASP A 41 -6.51 4.95 21.64
N GLU A 42 -7.60 5.54 21.14
CA GLU A 42 -8.51 4.95 20.16
C GLU A 42 -8.80 5.99 19.07
N TRP A 43 -7.80 6.31 18.26
CA TRP A 43 -7.96 7.24 17.16
C TRP A 43 -8.65 6.55 15.98
N ASP A 44 -9.49 7.29 15.28
CA ASP A 44 -10.21 6.79 14.10
C ASP A 44 -9.73 7.53 12.84
N SER A 45 -9.45 8.84 12.96
CA SER A 45 -8.95 9.67 11.88
C SER A 45 -7.89 10.66 12.35
N LEU A 46 -6.79 10.75 11.60
CA LEU A 46 -5.67 11.65 11.84
C LEU A 46 -5.40 12.53 10.61
N LEU A 47 -5.20 13.82 10.83
CA LEU A 47 -4.71 14.75 9.81
C LEU A 47 -3.19 14.87 9.90
N LEU A 48 -2.50 14.52 8.81
CA LEU A 48 -1.11 14.86 8.58
C LEU A 48 -1.04 16.22 7.88
N SER A 49 -0.36 17.19 8.50
CA SER A 49 -0.15 18.52 7.92
C SER A 49 1.25 19.03 8.18
N THR A 50 1.65 20.08 7.46
CA THR A 50 2.82 20.88 7.86
C THR A 50 2.52 21.72 9.10
N ASP A 51 3.54 22.30 9.72
CA ASP A 51 3.38 23.27 10.81
C ASP A 51 2.69 24.57 10.36
N ASP A 52 2.74 24.89 9.06
CA ASP A 52 2.02 26.00 8.42
C ASP A 52 0.57 25.65 8.03
N ASP A 53 0.02 24.56 8.58
CA ASP A 53 -1.35 24.07 8.35
C ASP A 53 -1.66 23.71 6.89
N VAL A 54 -0.65 23.34 6.10
CA VAL A 54 -0.88 22.74 4.77
C VAL A 54 -1.19 21.27 4.95
N GLU A 55 -2.43 20.88 4.67
CA GLU A 55 -2.92 19.50 4.78
C GLU A 55 -2.25 18.59 3.74
N ILE A 56 -1.60 17.53 4.21
CA ILE A 56 -0.86 16.57 3.39
C ILE A 56 -1.73 15.34 3.11
N ALA A 57 -2.31 14.75 4.15
CA ALA A 57 -3.16 13.59 4.01
C ALA A 57 -4.07 13.41 5.24
N VAL A 58 -5.19 12.74 5.04
CA VAL A 58 -6.00 12.18 6.14
C VAL A 58 -5.74 10.69 6.20
N LEU A 59 -5.42 10.19 7.39
CA LEU A 59 -5.25 8.78 7.69
C LEU A 59 -6.47 8.31 8.48
N GLU A 60 -7.24 7.40 7.90
CA GLU A 60 -8.37 6.72 8.55
C GLU A 60 -7.97 5.29 8.93
N ARG A 61 -8.38 4.86 10.13
CA ARG A 61 -8.26 3.47 10.58
C ARG A 61 -9.61 2.80 10.46
N ASN A 62 -9.70 1.82 9.57
CA ASN A 62 -10.91 1.06 9.30
C ASN A 62 -10.74 -0.40 9.76
N PRO A 63 -11.07 -0.74 11.02
CA PRO A 63 -11.10 -2.12 11.46
C PRO A 63 -12.07 -2.97 10.61
N VAL A 64 -11.67 -4.19 10.30
CA VAL A 64 -12.48 -5.16 9.54
C VAL A 64 -13.30 -5.98 10.54
N ALA A 65 -14.58 -5.66 10.61
CA ALA A 65 -15.56 -6.32 11.46
C ALA A 65 -16.92 -6.34 10.75
N ASP A 66 -17.84 -7.20 11.20
CA ASP A 66 -19.16 -7.31 10.58
C ASP A 66 -19.90 -5.97 10.57
N GLY A 67 -20.24 -5.50 9.37
CA GLY A 67 -20.91 -4.22 9.11
C GLY A 67 -20.01 -2.98 9.22
N SER A 68 -18.68 -3.14 9.24
CA SER A 68 -17.75 -2.01 9.25
C SER A 68 -17.36 -1.55 7.85
N ILE A 69 -16.89 -0.31 7.74
CA ILE A 69 -16.32 0.25 6.49
C ILE A 69 -15.16 -0.62 5.99
N GLY A 70 -14.32 -1.13 6.89
CA GLY A 70 -13.23 -2.02 6.52
C GLY A 70 -13.71 -3.33 5.88
N GLN A 71 -14.83 -3.90 6.33
CA GLN A 71 -15.42 -5.07 5.68
C GLN A 71 -15.94 -4.76 4.28
N ASP A 72 -16.61 -3.62 4.10
CA ASP A 72 -17.10 -3.17 2.80
C ASP A 72 -15.93 -2.92 1.83
N GLU A 73 -14.85 -2.25 2.27
CA GLU A 73 -13.66 -2.04 1.44
C GLU A 73 -13.02 -3.35 0.99
N ILE A 74 -12.90 -4.35 1.88
CA ILE A 74 -12.37 -5.66 1.52
C ILE A 74 -13.26 -6.38 0.50
N ALA A 75 -14.58 -6.29 0.65
CA ALA A 75 -15.52 -6.88 -0.30
C ALA A 75 -15.41 -6.23 -1.69
N ASP A 76 -15.32 -4.89 -1.73
CA ASP A 76 -15.14 -4.12 -2.96
C ASP A 76 -13.82 -4.52 -3.66
N PHE A 77 -12.72 -4.65 -2.92
CA PHE A 77 -11.44 -5.10 -3.52
C PHE A 77 -11.52 -6.50 -4.12
N ILE A 78 -12.22 -7.42 -3.46
CA ILE A 78 -12.41 -8.79 -3.98
C ILE A 78 -13.22 -8.75 -5.29
N GLU A 79 -14.30 -7.96 -5.34
CA GLU A 79 -15.13 -7.80 -6.53
C GLU A 79 -14.35 -7.16 -7.69
N ASP A 80 -13.65 -6.05 -7.42
CA ASP A 80 -12.93 -5.27 -8.43
C ASP A 80 -11.74 -6.03 -9.03
N THR A 81 -11.13 -6.93 -8.25
CA THR A 81 -9.93 -7.67 -8.69
C THR A 81 -10.23 -9.05 -9.25
N GLN A 82 -11.47 -9.55 -9.19
CA GLN A 82 -11.81 -10.93 -9.57
C GLN A 82 -11.37 -11.32 -10.99
N ASP A 83 -11.43 -10.38 -11.93
CA ASP A 83 -11.08 -10.57 -13.35
C ASP A 83 -9.69 -9.99 -13.70
N SER A 84 -8.96 -9.49 -12.69
CA SER A 84 -7.62 -8.94 -12.87
C SER A 84 -6.58 -10.03 -13.15
N LYS A 85 -5.37 -9.60 -13.51
CA LYS A 85 -4.25 -10.48 -13.88
C LYS A 85 -2.97 -10.07 -13.16
N PRO A 86 -2.00 -10.99 -12.98
CA PRO A 86 -2.09 -12.43 -13.23
C PRO A 86 -3.03 -13.15 -12.27
N GLU A 87 -3.61 -14.28 -12.70
CA GLU A 87 -4.54 -15.08 -11.89
C GLU A 87 -3.91 -15.55 -10.58
N SER A 88 -2.62 -15.93 -10.60
CA SER A 88 -1.92 -16.38 -9.39
C SER A 88 -1.76 -15.26 -8.37
N GLY A 89 -1.55 -14.01 -8.82
CA GLY A 89 -1.49 -12.84 -7.95
C GLY A 89 -2.85 -12.50 -7.34
N VAL A 90 -3.93 -12.57 -8.13
CA VAL A 90 -5.31 -12.34 -7.66
C VAL A 90 -5.73 -13.39 -6.64
N LEU A 91 -5.46 -14.68 -6.90
CA LEU A 91 -5.78 -15.75 -5.97
C LEU A 91 -5.09 -15.56 -4.61
N TRP A 92 -3.79 -15.27 -4.62
CA TRP A 92 -3.05 -14.97 -3.39
C TRP A 92 -3.58 -13.72 -2.68
N LEU A 93 -3.90 -12.67 -3.44
CA LEU A 93 -4.47 -11.44 -2.88
C LEU A 93 -5.78 -11.73 -2.16
N HIS A 94 -6.70 -12.48 -2.77
CA HIS A 94 -8.00 -12.81 -2.15
C HIS A 94 -7.82 -13.63 -0.87
N GLU A 95 -6.88 -14.58 -0.86
CA GLU A 95 -6.51 -15.31 0.36
C GLU A 95 -5.99 -14.36 1.45
N PHE A 96 -5.12 -13.41 1.09
CA PHE A 96 -4.60 -12.40 2.01
C PHE A 96 -5.72 -11.51 2.57
N LEU A 97 -6.62 -11.01 1.71
CA LEU A 97 -7.69 -10.07 2.07
C LEU A 97 -8.66 -10.64 3.13
N VAL A 98 -8.92 -11.96 3.09
CA VAL A 98 -9.77 -12.64 4.10
C VAL A 98 -9.17 -12.58 5.51
N GLU A 99 -7.85 -12.43 5.63
CA GLU A 99 -7.16 -12.37 6.92
C GLU A 99 -6.94 -10.94 7.44
N VAL A 100 -7.21 -9.92 6.61
CA VAL A 100 -7.00 -8.51 6.99
C VAL A 100 -7.89 -8.14 8.18
N LYS A 101 -7.29 -7.44 9.14
CA LYS A 101 -7.93 -6.97 10.37
C LYS A 101 -8.14 -5.47 10.38
N THR A 102 -7.28 -4.72 9.71
CA THR A 102 -7.37 -3.27 9.66
C THR A 102 -6.92 -2.77 8.29
N VAL A 103 -7.72 -1.86 7.72
CA VAL A 103 -7.33 -1.06 6.55
C VAL A 103 -6.98 0.34 7.04
N TYR A 104 -5.76 0.79 6.77
CA TYR A 104 -5.33 2.16 7.00
C TYR A 104 -5.42 2.91 5.68
N ALA A 105 -6.41 3.79 5.54
CA ALA A 105 -6.66 4.54 4.32
C ALA A 105 -6.02 5.92 4.40
N PHE A 106 -5.15 6.24 3.46
CA PHE A 106 -4.52 7.55 3.33
C PHE A 106 -5.15 8.29 2.16
N GLN A 107 -5.97 9.29 2.43
CA GLN A 107 -6.44 10.23 1.41
C GLN A 107 -5.34 11.26 1.15
N HIS A 108 -4.80 11.32 -0.07
CA HIS A 108 -3.81 12.32 -0.43
C HIS A 108 -4.49 13.67 -0.65
N LEU A 109 -3.96 14.71 -0.02
CA LEU A 109 -4.41 16.10 -0.13
C LEU A 109 -3.33 16.96 -0.80
N GLN A 110 -3.61 18.25 -0.96
CA GLN A 110 -2.74 19.18 -1.72
C GLN A 110 -1.28 19.22 -1.22
N GLY A 111 -1.03 19.00 0.07
CA GLY A 111 0.31 19.01 0.65
C GLY A 111 1.16 17.83 0.23
N ALA A 112 0.55 16.72 -0.21
CA ALA A 112 1.25 15.53 -0.70
C ALA A 112 2.04 15.78 -1.99
N ASP A 113 1.70 16.83 -2.76
CA ASP A 113 2.42 17.20 -3.99
C ASP A 113 3.77 17.89 -3.71
N SER A 114 4.00 18.32 -2.46
CA SER A 114 5.28 18.91 -2.05
C SER A 114 6.31 17.81 -1.74
N VAL A 115 7.61 18.12 -1.92
CA VAL A 115 8.69 17.17 -1.61
C VAL A 115 8.63 16.71 -0.15
N GLU A 116 8.42 17.64 0.78
CA GLU A 116 8.34 17.34 2.21
C GLU A 116 7.06 16.57 2.56
N GLY A 117 5.90 17.00 2.06
CA GLY A 117 4.64 16.34 2.35
C GLY A 117 4.57 14.94 1.77
N SER A 118 5.04 14.74 0.54
CA SER A 118 5.18 13.42 -0.08
C SER A 118 6.09 12.51 0.75
N ALA A 119 7.23 13.03 1.22
CA ALA A 119 8.17 12.28 2.03
C ALA A 119 7.56 11.88 3.38
N ALA A 120 6.90 12.81 4.08
CA ALA A 120 6.24 12.54 5.36
C ALA A 120 5.09 11.52 5.23
N LEU A 121 4.27 11.66 4.20
CA LEU A 121 3.20 10.72 3.89
C LEU A 121 3.75 9.33 3.59
N HIS A 122 4.79 9.25 2.76
CA HIS A 122 5.48 8.00 2.46
C HIS A 122 6.04 7.36 3.73
N ALA A 123 6.72 8.13 4.58
CA ALA A 123 7.30 7.66 5.82
C ALA A 123 6.22 7.11 6.77
N LEU A 124 5.09 7.81 6.94
CA LEU A 124 3.98 7.35 7.79
C LEU A 124 3.40 6.03 7.29
N ARG A 125 3.15 5.94 5.98
CA ARG A 125 2.62 4.72 5.35
C ARG A 125 3.60 3.55 5.49
N SER A 126 4.88 3.79 5.22
CA SER A 126 5.93 2.78 5.37
C SER A 126 6.05 2.33 6.83
N HIS A 127 5.95 3.24 7.80
CA HIS A 127 5.98 2.90 9.21
C HIS A 127 4.85 1.94 9.63
N LEU A 128 3.64 2.13 9.09
CA LEU A 128 2.54 1.19 9.32
C LEU A 128 2.76 -0.16 8.62
N TRP A 129 3.23 -0.12 7.37
CA TRP A 129 3.48 -1.33 6.56
C TRP A 129 4.61 -2.21 7.14
N GLU A 130 5.68 -1.58 7.62
CA GLU A 130 6.86 -2.26 8.18
C GLU A 130 6.60 -2.96 9.52
N ARG A 131 5.41 -2.77 10.13
CA ARG A 131 4.98 -3.57 11.29
C ARG A 131 4.80 -5.05 10.95
N GLY A 132 4.72 -5.38 9.67
CA GLY A 132 4.63 -6.76 9.17
C GLY A 132 3.20 -7.20 8.88
N GLU A 133 3.09 -8.37 8.24
CA GLU A 133 1.82 -9.00 7.84
C GLU A 133 0.88 -8.01 7.12
N SER A 134 1.47 -7.17 6.26
CA SER A 134 0.80 -6.05 5.63
C SER A 134 1.17 -5.91 4.16
N ILE A 135 0.21 -5.45 3.36
CA ILE A 135 0.43 -5.09 1.95
C ILE A 135 -0.02 -3.65 1.69
N ILE A 136 0.39 -3.11 0.54
CA ILE A 136 0.01 -1.77 0.09
C ILE A 136 -0.95 -1.90 -1.10
N GLN A 137 -1.98 -1.07 -1.11
CA GLN A 137 -2.78 -0.79 -2.29
C GLN A 137 -2.65 0.70 -2.65
N ALA A 138 -2.60 0.98 -3.95
CA ALA A 138 -2.65 2.34 -4.47
C ALA A 138 -3.67 2.42 -5.60
N ASP A 139 -4.52 3.45 -5.55
CA ASP A 139 -5.57 3.64 -6.54
C ASP A 139 -4.97 3.70 -7.96
N GLN A 140 -5.52 2.91 -8.88
CA GLN A 140 -5.05 2.82 -10.28
C GLN A 140 -3.62 2.28 -10.46
N GLU A 141 -3.01 1.72 -9.41
CA GLU A 141 -1.69 1.08 -9.49
C GLU A 141 -1.78 -0.40 -9.11
N GLY A 142 -2.58 -0.72 -8.10
CA GLY A 142 -2.88 -2.09 -7.70
C GLY A 142 -2.38 -2.43 -6.31
N PHE A 143 -2.07 -3.70 -6.12
CA PHE A 143 -1.69 -4.29 -4.83
C PHE A 143 -0.26 -4.81 -4.88
N THR A 144 0.43 -4.72 -3.75
CA THR A 144 1.73 -5.36 -3.54
C THR A 144 1.59 -6.71 -2.83
N ASN A 145 2.64 -7.54 -2.91
CA ASN A 145 2.89 -8.54 -1.87
C ASN A 145 3.48 -7.88 -0.61
N GLU A 146 3.77 -8.69 0.39
CA GLU A 146 4.34 -8.25 1.67
C GLU A 146 5.75 -7.68 1.53
N ASP A 147 6.46 -7.97 0.43
CA ASP A 147 7.79 -7.42 0.12
C ASP A 147 7.73 -6.09 -0.67
N GLY A 148 6.53 -5.57 -0.96
CA GLY A 148 6.34 -4.29 -1.66
C GLY A 148 6.41 -4.35 -3.20
N TYR A 149 6.32 -5.53 -3.80
CA TYR A 149 6.29 -5.71 -5.26
C TYR A 149 4.86 -5.83 -5.77
N HIS A 150 4.52 -5.16 -6.87
CA HIS A 150 3.16 -5.23 -7.42
C HIS A 150 2.85 -6.61 -8.01
N ILE A 151 1.68 -7.15 -7.66
CA ILE A 151 1.27 -8.53 -7.97
C ILE A 151 0.00 -8.62 -8.80
N VAL A 152 -0.72 -7.52 -8.98
CA VAL A 152 -1.92 -7.43 -9.82
C VAL A 152 -1.82 -6.19 -10.70
N TRP A 153 -2.19 -6.32 -11.97
CA TRP A 153 -2.19 -5.23 -12.93
C TRP A 153 -3.45 -4.38 -12.78
N GLN A 154 -3.32 -3.16 -12.23
CA GLN A 154 -4.38 -2.15 -12.27
C GLN A 154 -3.91 -0.81 -12.86
N PHE A 155 -2.68 -0.78 -13.37
CA PHE A 155 -2.12 0.39 -14.05
C PHE A 155 -2.89 0.75 -15.32
N SER A 156 -2.95 2.05 -15.61
CA SER A 156 -3.40 2.58 -16.91
C SER A 156 -2.56 2.03 -18.06
N ASP A 157 -3.18 1.82 -19.22
CA ASP A 157 -2.51 1.36 -20.45
C ASP A 157 -1.44 2.31 -20.99
N THR A 158 -1.41 3.55 -20.52
CA THR A 158 -0.47 4.59 -21.00
C THR A 158 0.71 4.81 -20.08
N VAL A 159 0.79 4.09 -18.95
CA VAL A 159 1.91 4.27 -18.01
C VAL A 159 3.18 3.64 -18.60
N SER A 160 4.33 4.21 -18.26
CA SER A 160 5.63 3.68 -18.64
C SER A 160 6.66 3.95 -17.57
N GLY A 161 7.79 3.25 -17.68
CA GLY A 161 8.92 3.40 -16.79
C GLY A 161 9.12 2.20 -15.87
N PRO A 162 10.28 2.19 -15.19
CA PRO A 162 10.70 1.06 -14.37
C PRO A 162 9.82 0.87 -13.13
N TRP A 163 9.33 -0.36 -12.91
CA TRP A 163 8.52 -0.71 -11.74
C TRP A 163 8.88 -2.08 -11.16
N ASN A 164 8.69 -2.22 -9.84
CA ASN A 164 8.95 -3.45 -9.11
C ASN A 164 7.71 -4.34 -9.12
N MET A 165 7.83 -5.54 -9.70
CA MET A 165 6.75 -6.49 -9.87
C MET A 165 7.13 -7.86 -9.31
N ALA A 166 6.12 -8.67 -8.99
CA ALA A 166 6.32 -10.06 -8.64
C ALA A 166 5.23 -10.94 -9.24
N VAL A 167 5.62 -12.16 -9.64
CA VAL A 167 4.68 -13.21 -10.03
C VAL A 167 4.84 -14.40 -9.10
N LEU A 168 3.72 -15.03 -8.75
CA LEU A 168 3.70 -16.24 -7.93
C LEU A 168 3.74 -17.47 -8.85
N GLN A 169 4.81 -18.25 -8.77
CA GLN A 169 4.98 -19.50 -9.53
C GLN A 169 5.41 -20.61 -8.57
N ASP A 170 4.73 -21.77 -8.62
CA ASP A 170 5.00 -22.93 -7.76
C ASP A 170 5.11 -22.58 -6.26
N GLY A 171 4.29 -21.64 -5.79
CA GLY A 171 4.29 -21.18 -4.40
C GLY A 171 5.47 -20.28 -4.02
N THR A 172 6.25 -19.80 -4.98
CA THR A 172 7.40 -18.91 -4.77
C THR A 172 7.19 -17.58 -5.48
N TRP A 173 7.46 -16.48 -4.77
CA TRP A 173 7.48 -15.15 -5.37
C TRP A 173 8.75 -14.96 -6.18
N HIS A 174 8.59 -14.58 -7.45
CA HIS A 174 9.67 -14.18 -8.32
C HIS A 174 9.64 -12.67 -8.50
N HIS A 175 10.60 -11.98 -7.88
CA HIS A 175 10.72 -10.52 -7.92
C HIS A 175 11.58 -10.05 -9.08
N PHE A 176 11.09 -9.05 -9.80
CA PHE A 176 11.79 -8.46 -10.93
C PHE A 176 11.39 -7.01 -11.14
N LYS A 177 12.15 -6.34 -12.00
CA LYS A 177 11.88 -4.99 -12.46
C LYS A 177 11.57 -5.00 -13.94
N MET A 178 10.42 -4.47 -14.31
CA MET A 178 9.98 -4.33 -15.71
C MET A 178 9.74 -2.86 -16.07
N ASP A 179 9.73 -2.55 -17.36
CA ASP A 179 9.20 -1.28 -17.88
C ASP A 179 7.70 -1.46 -18.16
N LEU A 180 6.86 -0.67 -17.50
CA LEU A 180 5.40 -0.76 -17.67
C LEU A 180 4.95 -0.42 -19.11
N GLY A 181 5.79 0.29 -19.87
CA GLY A 181 5.54 0.65 -21.26
C GLY A 181 6.00 -0.39 -22.27
N ASP A 182 6.65 -1.49 -21.83
CA ASP A 182 7.09 -2.58 -22.70
C ASP A 182 5.96 -3.62 -22.86
N PRO A 183 5.38 -3.76 -24.08
CA PRO A 183 4.27 -4.69 -24.31
C PRO A 183 4.62 -6.17 -24.07
N ASP A 184 5.85 -6.59 -24.35
CA ASP A 184 6.27 -7.98 -24.21
C ASP A 184 6.42 -8.33 -22.71
N GLN A 185 6.99 -7.41 -21.93
CA GLN A 185 7.10 -7.57 -20.48
C GLN A 185 5.72 -7.52 -19.80
N ARG A 186 4.82 -6.69 -20.32
CA ARG A 186 3.42 -6.61 -19.86
C ARG A 186 2.66 -7.91 -20.13
N GLU A 187 2.76 -8.45 -21.34
CA GLU A 187 2.12 -9.72 -21.70
C GLU A 187 2.63 -10.85 -20.79
N ALA A 188 3.94 -10.94 -20.56
CA ALA A 188 4.52 -11.90 -19.63
C ALA A 188 3.95 -11.76 -18.21
N PHE A 189 3.92 -10.54 -17.65
CA PHE A 189 3.37 -10.32 -16.31
C PHE A 189 1.89 -10.72 -16.21
N LEU A 190 1.07 -10.34 -17.20
CA LEU A 190 -0.36 -10.69 -17.23
C LEU A 190 -0.59 -12.21 -17.33
N ASN A 191 0.33 -12.94 -17.95
CA ASN A 191 0.34 -14.40 -18.01
C ASN A 191 0.90 -15.07 -16.74
N GLY A 192 1.38 -14.29 -15.76
CA GLY A 192 1.99 -14.81 -14.53
C GLY A 192 3.42 -15.31 -14.74
N GLU A 193 4.13 -14.73 -15.71
CA GLU A 193 5.49 -15.09 -16.10
C GLU A 193 6.48 -13.97 -15.79
N VAL A 194 7.71 -14.33 -15.44
CA VAL A 194 8.82 -13.37 -15.34
C VAL A 194 9.27 -13.03 -16.76
N PRO A 195 9.28 -11.75 -17.18
CA PRO A 195 9.75 -11.37 -18.50
C PRO A 195 11.22 -11.79 -18.70
N PRO A 196 11.59 -12.36 -19.85
CA PRO A 196 12.90 -12.97 -20.08
C PRO A 196 14.06 -11.97 -20.04
N ASP A 197 13.79 -10.69 -20.25
CA ASP A 197 14.73 -9.56 -20.26
C ASP A 197 14.61 -8.64 -19.03
N ALA A 198 13.70 -8.95 -18.10
CA ALA A 198 13.54 -8.19 -16.88
C ALA A 198 14.77 -8.33 -15.97
N ALA A 199 15.14 -7.23 -15.30
CA ALA A 199 16.19 -7.26 -14.30
C ALA A 199 15.66 -8.00 -13.06
N THR A 200 16.19 -9.19 -12.80
CA THR A 200 15.86 -9.97 -11.61
C THR A 200 16.38 -9.25 -10.37
N VAL A 201 15.52 -9.08 -9.36
CA VAL A 201 15.94 -8.51 -8.09
C VAL A 201 16.33 -9.67 -7.18
N GLN A 202 17.64 -9.82 -6.93
CA GLN A 202 18.10 -10.74 -5.88
C GLN A 202 17.78 -10.10 -4.53
N LEU A 203 16.85 -10.70 -3.78
CA LEU A 203 16.71 -10.38 -2.37
C LEU A 203 18.04 -10.72 -1.68
N ALA A 204 18.63 -9.73 -1.03
CA ALA A 204 19.73 -9.98 -0.11
C ALA A 204 19.22 -10.93 0.97
N ARG A 205 19.84 -12.11 1.10
CA ARG A 205 19.53 -13.00 2.23
C ARG A 205 19.85 -12.22 3.52
N PRO A 206 18.94 -12.16 4.50
CA PRO A 206 19.33 -11.68 5.82
C PRO A 206 20.26 -12.72 6.43
N GLY A 207 21.55 -12.40 6.49
CA GLY A 207 22.57 -13.15 7.25
C GLY A 207 23.68 -13.78 6.42
N GLU A 208 24.75 -13.01 6.17
CA GLU A 208 26.13 -13.46 6.39
C GLU A 208 26.79 -12.55 7.43
#